data_AF-A0A7K4A0L2-F1
#
_entry.id   AF-A0A7K4A0L2-F1
#
_cell.length_a   1.000
_cell.length_b   1.000
_cell.length_c   1.000
_cell.angle_alpha   90.00
_cell.angle_beta   90.00
_cell.angle_gamma   90.00
#
_symmetry.space_group_name_H-M   'P 1'
#
loop_
_entity.id
_entity.type
_entity.pdbx_description
1 polymer ?
#
loop_
_entity_poly.entity_id
_entity_poly.type
_entity_poly.pdbx_seq_one_letter_code
_entity_poly.pdbx_strand_id
1 'polypeptide(L)'
;MKSPDAYPNDYRGAPVTATSRFCTACGAPLSPGAKFCEQCGQPVAMVTAAAPVPPLLPDVPVVIPFGAMHTGVFSRKDILLVITGDSLIAVVPKPEVSRAIEEIREQLSEALDQSGITAREFWEVSAASSPMLPRAYLGPRQVPADLAGQVNGIRSRLGLDTAPWLRYGGMRPDQIIAENPASLRVSFDDILYVRGEDLVDDRGGEDLLVVRTTHREERWRVALGGFYPARAALFSRIGKHHGLDVPGEQIVSIVPACFEPGPKEFDFQYVFNLLFSDRRLILAVTPGSEDEVERAWDHYMEAIGKKARQKGISLEAYAAGEELADAPWQEFRNRSIHEVLDADGVNYFIPYPQIRGVAYKGGRNPAITISLASHALELQADPLFAPGQLREAQQELAGKVPITIA
;
A
#
# COMPACT_ATOMS: atom_id res chain seq x y z
N MET A 1 -0.98 39.57 22.81
CA MET A 1 0.38 39.96 23.27
C MET A 1 0.84 38.84 24.18
N LYS A 2 1.73 37.90 23.84
CA LYS A 2 2.74 37.70 22.78
C LYS A 2 2.81 36.20 22.43
N SER A 3 3.21 35.90 21.20
CA SER A 3 3.74 34.60 20.72
C SER A 3 4.98 34.14 21.51
N PRO A 4 5.27 32.83 21.48
CA PRO A 4 6.55 32.35 20.94
C PRO A 4 6.37 31.09 20.05
N ASP A 5 6.70 31.16 18.76
CA ASP A 5 7.94 30.68 18.13
C ASP A 5 7.65 29.34 17.38
N ALA A 6 7.13 29.37 16.16
CA ALA A 6 7.91 29.48 14.91
C ALA A 6 9.13 28.54 14.90
N TYR A 7 8.90 27.24 14.63
CA TYR A 7 9.97 26.34 14.22
C TYR A 7 10.49 26.77 12.84
N PRO A 8 11.80 27.01 12.69
CA PRO A 8 12.38 27.31 11.38
C PRO A 8 12.43 26.02 10.57
N ASN A 9 11.60 25.95 9.54
CA ASN A 9 11.62 24.86 8.56
C ASN A 9 12.71 25.14 7.51
N ASP A 10 13.98 25.03 7.91
CA ASP A 10 15.13 25.07 7.02
C ASP A 10 15.88 23.73 7.11
N TYR A 11 15.28 22.68 6.55
CA TYR A 11 15.99 21.44 6.24
C TYR A 11 15.95 21.20 4.72
N ARG A 12 16.71 22.02 3.98
CA ARG A 12 17.32 21.53 2.73
C ARG A 12 18.40 20.51 3.13
N GLY A 13 17.99 19.25 3.30
CA GLY A 13 18.94 18.14 3.30
C GLY A 13 19.65 18.14 1.94
N ALA A 14 20.93 18.51 1.93
CA ALA A 14 21.74 18.42 0.72
C ALA A 14 21.81 16.94 0.28
N PRO A 15 21.57 16.61 -0.99
CA PRO A 15 21.69 15.24 -1.48
C PRO A 15 23.14 14.79 -1.32
N VAL A 16 23.35 13.67 -0.61
CA VAL A 16 24.67 13.05 -0.48
C VAL A 16 25.04 12.47 -1.85
N THR A 17 25.82 13.23 -2.62
CA THR A 17 26.23 12.87 -3.98
C THR A 17 27.45 11.96 -3.90
N ALA A 18 27.27 10.65 -4.05
CA ALA A 18 28.41 9.74 -4.24
C ALA A 18 28.93 9.91 -5.68
N THR A 19 30.00 10.68 -5.86
CA THR A 19 30.64 10.87 -7.17
C THR A 19 31.37 9.57 -7.58
N SER A 20 31.16 9.08 -8.80
CA SER A 20 31.94 7.98 -9.36
C SER A 20 33.44 8.32 -9.30
N ARG A 21 34.27 7.40 -8.80
CA ARG A 21 35.73 7.60 -8.69
C ARG A 21 36.46 7.54 -10.05
N PHE A 22 35.80 7.05 -11.09
CA PHE A 22 36.38 6.89 -12.43
C PHE A 22 35.41 7.36 -13.51
N CYS A 23 35.95 7.89 -14.61
CA CYS A 23 35.19 8.31 -15.78
C CYS A 23 34.64 7.08 -16.50
N THR A 24 33.33 7.06 -16.73
CA THR A 24 32.66 5.95 -17.45
C THR A 24 32.95 5.94 -18.95
N ALA A 25 33.46 7.04 -19.52
CA ALA A 25 33.78 7.14 -20.94
C ALA A 25 35.21 6.70 -21.27
N CYS A 26 36.20 6.98 -20.40
CA CYS A 26 37.62 6.69 -20.70
C CYS A 26 38.36 5.94 -19.58
N GLY A 27 37.72 5.70 -18.43
CA GLY A 27 38.32 4.97 -17.30
C GLY A 27 39.28 5.77 -16.42
N ALA A 28 39.55 7.05 -16.74
CA ALA A 28 40.45 7.90 -15.95
C ALA A 28 39.90 8.17 -14.53
N PRO A 29 40.76 8.25 -13.50
CA PRO A 29 40.32 8.64 -12.16
C PRO A 29 39.75 10.07 -12.16
N LEU A 30 38.68 10.29 -11.40
CA LEU A 30 38.03 11.59 -11.27
C LEU A 30 38.38 12.23 -9.92
N SER A 31 38.71 13.52 -9.95
CA SER A 31 38.86 14.33 -8.74
C SER A 31 37.52 14.41 -7.98
N PRO A 32 37.53 14.45 -6.63
CA PRO A 32 36.29 14.59 -5.85
C PRO A 32 35.48 15.81 -6.29
N GLY A 33 34.20 15.61 -6.62
CA GLY A 33 33.32 16.69 -7.09
C GLY A 33 33.55 17.16 -8.54
N ALA A 34 34.37 16.45 -9.33
CA ALA A 34 34.59 16.78 -10.74
C ALA A 34 33.27 16.74 -11.54
N LYS A 35 32.95 17.84 -12.22
CA LYS A 35 31.78 17.94 -13.13
C LYS A 35 32.07 17.41 -14.53
N PHE A 36 33.35 17.34 -14.90
CA PHE A 36 33.84 16.86 -16.19
C PHE A 36 35.12 16.06 -15.99
N CYS A 37 35.39 15.09 -16.87
CA CYS A 37 36.66 14.36 -16.87
C CYS A 37 37.77 15.23 -17.46
N GLU A 38 38.82 15.49 -16.69
CA GLU A 38 39.98 16.29 -17.12
C GLU A 38 40.75 15.64 -18.29
N GLN A 39 40.58 14.33 -18.51
CA GLN A 39 41.31 13.58 -19.52
C GLN A 39 40.57 13.46 -20.87
N CYS A 40 39.24 13.38 -20.88
CA CYS A 40 38.47 13.24 -22.13
C CYS A 40 37.39 14.31 -22.35
N GLY A 41 37.19 15.23 -21.39
CA GLY A 41 36.24 16.33 -21.49
C GLY A 41 34.76 15.94 -21.31
N GLN A 42 34.44 14.65 -21.12
CA GLN A 42 33.05 14.21 -20.93
C GLN A 42 32.48 14.68 -19.58
N PRO A 43 31.20 15.11 -19.52
CA PRO A 43 30.54 15.43 -18.27
C PRO A 43 30.42 14.19 -17.39
N VAL A 44 30.66 14.35 -16.08
CA VAL A 44 30.45 13.29 -15.11
C VAL A 44 28.98 13.28 -14.76
N ALA A 45 28.25 12.25 -15.22
CA ALA A 45 26.88 12.04 -14.82
C ALA A 45 26.83 11.85 -13.30
N MET A 46 26.16 12.77 -12.58
CA MET A 46 25.79 12.53 -11.19
C MET A 46 24.80 11.38 -11.20
N VAL A 47 25.28 10.20 -10.82
CA VAL A 47 24.39 9.11 -10.48
C VAL A 47 23.77 9.52 -9.15
N THR A 48 22.58 10.12 -9.20
CA THR A 48 21.69 10.10 -8.06
C THR A 48 21.50 8.63 -7.76
N ALA A 49 22.11 8.14 -6.69
CA ALA A 49 21.91 6.77 -6.26
C ALA A 49 20.39 6.62 -6.09
N ALA A 50 19.76 5.82 -6.96
CA ALA A 50 18.45 5.29 -6.67
C ALA A 50 18.53 4.74 -5.26
N ALA A 51 17.56 5.10 -4.40
CA ALA A 51 17.46 4.53 -3.08
C ALA A 51 17.68 3.01 -3.20
N PRO A 52 18.51 2.39 -2.33
CA PRO A 52 18.77 0.97 -2.43
C PRO A 52 17.43 0.26 -2.47
N VAL A 53 17.16 -0.44 -3.57
CA VAL A 53 16.03 -1.35 -3.68
C VAL A 53 16.12 -2.24 -2.44
N PRO A 54 15.09 -2.26 -1.57
CA PRO A 54 15.10 -3.11 -0.40
C PRO A 54 15.47 -4.53 -0.84
N PRO A 55 16.33 -5.25 -0.09
CA PRO A 55 16.74 -6.59 -0.48
C PRO A 55 15.48 -7.43 -0.74
N LEU A 56 15.50 -8.17 -1.87
CA LEU A 56 14.50 -9.16 -2.22
C LEU A 56 14.17 -9.99 -0.97
N LEU A 57 12.90 -9.98 -0.52
CA LEU A 57 12.49 -10.77 0.64
C LEU A 57 13.01 -12.21 0.48
N PRO A 58 13.58 -12.84 1.52
CA PRO A 58 13.77 -14.28 1.50
C PRO A 58 12.41 -14.94 1.25
N ASP A 59 12.35 -15.97 0.39
CA ASP A 59 11.13 -16.73 0.10
C ASP A 59 10.69 -17.66 1.25
N VAL A 60 10.98 -17.24 2.48
CA VAL A 60 10.54 -17.89 3.70
C VAL A 60 9.08 -17.50 3.97
N PRO A 61 8.23 -18.46 4.38
CA PRO A 61 6.86 -18.16 4.78
C PRO A 61 6.81 -17.15 5.92
N VAL A 62 5.91 -16.18 5.81
CA VAL A 62 5.64 -15.19 6.87
C VAL A 62 4.51 -15.73 7.75
N VAL A 63 4.66 -15.66 9.07
CA VAL A 63 3.66 -16.10 10.04
C VAL A 63 3.19 -14.91 10.86
N ILE A 64 1.95 -14.48 10.67
CA ILE A 64 1.34 -13.36 11.38
C ILE A 64 0.31 -13.88 12.39
N PRO A 65 0.54 -13.69 13.70
CA PRO A 65 -0.42 -14.06 14.74
C PRO A 65 -1.56 -13.03 14.88
N PHE A 66 -2.44 -13.24 15.85
CA PHE A 66 -3.48 -12.29 16.28
C PHE A 66 -4.58 -11.99 15.25
N GLY A 67 -4.80 -12.91 14.31
CA GLY A 67 -5.97 -12.85 13.45
C GLY A 67 -7.21 -13.42 14.15
N ALA A 68 -8.39 -12.99 13.73
CA ALA A 68 -9.65 -13.64 14.05
C ALA A 68 -10.53 -13.77 12.80
N MET A 69 -11.08 -14.97 12.59
CA MET A 69 -12.10 -15.23 11.57
C MET A 69 -13.49 -15.26 12.20
N HIS A 70 -14.50 -14.70 11.52
CA HIS A 70 -15.89 -14.88 11.92
C HIS A 70 -16.37 -16.29 11.52
N THR A 71 -17.03 -16.97 12.45
CA THR A 71 -17.67 -18.27 12.20
C THR A 71 -19.19 -18.24 12.35
N GLY A 72 -19.75 -17.05 12.55
CA GLY A 72 -21.17 -16.78 12.75
C GLY A 72 -21.37 -15.35 13.26
N VAL A 73 -22.62 -14.98 13.55
CA VAL A 73 -23.00 -13.60 13.94
C VAL A 73 -22.33 -13.17 15.26
N PHE A 74 -22.09 -14.11 16.17
CA PHE A 74 -21.53 -13.84 17.50
C PHE A 74 -20.28 -14.67 17.83
N SER A 75 -19.76 -15.46 16.88
CA SER A 75 -18.64 -16.36 17.14
C SER A 75 -17.44 -16.02 16.25
N ARG A 76 -16.28 -15.97 16.88
CA ARG A 76 -14.99 -15.81 16.23
C ARG A 76 -14.09 -16.99 16.58
N LYS A 77 -13.19 -17.33 15.67
CA LYS A 77 -12.07 -18.23 15.95
C LYS A 77 -10.78 -17.46 15.77
N ASP A 78 -9.86 -17.60 16.71
CA ASP A 78 -8.51 -17.09 16.54
C ASP A 78 -7.84 -17.82 15.38
N ILE A 79 -7.13 -17.04 14.58
CA ILE A 79 -6.36 -17.52 13.46
C ILE A 79 -4.98 -16.90 13.49
N LEU A 80 -4.09 -17.53 12.75
CA LEU A 80 -2.83 -16.95 12.32
C LEU A 80 -2.76 -17.06 10.80
N LEU A 81 -2.11 -16.10 10.17
CA LEU A 81 -1.92 -16.07 8.73
C LEU A 81 -0.54 -16.62 8.40
N VAL A 82 -0.47 -17.63 7.55
CA VAL A 82 0.79 -18.12 6.96
C VAL A 82 0.79 -17.74 5.49
N ILE A 83 1.76 -16.92 5.10
CA ILE A 83 1.87 -16.40 3.73
C ILE A 83 3.11 -17.04 3.10
N THR A 84 2.89 -17.95 2.16
CA THR A 84 3.94 -18.66 1.41
C THR A 84 4.28 -17.91 0.11
N GLY A 85 5.09 -18.52 -0.76
CA GLY A 85 5.39 -17.96 -2.08
C GLY A 85 4.20 -17.92 -3.03
N ASP A 86 3.19 -18.76 -2.81
CA ASP A 86 2.10 -19.07 -3.75
C ASP A 86 0.71 -19.13 -3.10
N SER A 87 0.62 -19.02 -1.77
CA SER A 87 -0.63 -19.21 -1.04
C SER A 87 -0.68 -18.40 0.25
N LEU A 88 -1.90 -18.07 0.65
CA LEU A 88 -2.27 -17.57 1.98
C LEU A 88 -3.02 -18.66 2.72
N ILE A 89 -2.66 -18.90 3.98
CA ILE A 89 -3.31 -19.89 4.83
C ILE A 89 -3.78 -19.21 6.11
N ALA A 90 -5.10 -19.14 6.33
CA ALA A 90 -5.69 -18.79 7.62
C ALA A 90 -5.79 -20.05 8.47
N VAL A 91 -4.85 -20.21 9.38
CA VAL A 91 -4.68 -21.40 10.21
C VAL A 91 -5.49 -21.24 11.48
N VAL A 92 -6.32 -22.24 11.80
CA VAL A 92 -6.92 -22.37 13.13
C VAL A 92 -5.94 -23.16 14.01
N PRO A 93 -5.26 -22.50 14.96
CA PRO A 93 -4.19 -23.15 15.70
C PRO A 93 -4.68 -24.26 16.61
N LYS A 94 -3.76 -25.16 16.99
CA LYS A 94 -4.00 -26.12 18.09
C LYS A 94 -4.22 -25.38 19.41
N PRO A 95 -4.98 -25.95 20.36
CA PRO A 95 -5.32 -25.28 21.63
C PRO A 95 -4.11 -24.74 22.41
N GLU A 96 -2.98 -25.44 22.37
CA GLU A 96 -1.76 -25.02 23.07
C GLU A 96 -1.16 -23.75 22.44
N VAL A 97 -1.23 -23.64 21.11
CA VAL A 97 -0.77 -22.47 20.36
C VAL A 97 -1.76 -21.32 20.54
N SER A 98 -3.07 -21.59 20.52
CA SER A 98 -4.11 -20.58 20.79
C SER A 98 -3.91 -19.92 22.16
N ARG A 99 -3.66 -20.71 23.22
CA ARG A 99 -3.41 -20.19 24.57
C ARG A 99 -2.17 -19.29 24.61
N ALA A 100 -1.08 -19.71 23.95
CA ALA A 100 0.12 -18.89 23.87
C ALA A 100 -0.11 -17.57 23.10
N ILE A 101 -0.94 -17.58 22.05
CA ILE A 101 -1.33 -16.36 21.32
C ILE A 101 -2.10 -15.42 22.25
N GLU A 102 -3.08 -15.93 22.99
CA GLU A 102 -3.88 -15.13 23.92
C GLU A 102 -3.02 -14.50 25.03
N GLU A 103 -2.19 -15.30 25.70
CA GLU A 103 -1.28 -14.84 26.75
C GLU A 103 -0.31 -13.76 26.24
N ILE A 104 0.29 -13.97 25.06
CA ILE A 104 1.22 -12.99 24.50
C ILE A 104 0.50 -11.75 23.98
N ARG A 105 -0.72 -11.88 23.44
CA ARG A 105 -1.54 -10.75 23.00
C ARG A 105 -1.81 -9.80 24.15
N GLU A 106 -2.25 -10.32 25.30
CA GLU A 106 -2.52 -9.51 26.50
C GLU A 106 -1.24 -8.80 26.98
N GLN A 107 -0.14 -9.53 27.13
CA GLN A 107 1.13 -8.96 27.61
C GLN A 107 1.73 -7.94 26.63
N LEU A 108 1.56 -8.14 25.32
CA LEU A 108 1.99 -7.20 24.31
C LEU A 108 1.14 -5.92 24.36
N SER A 109 -0.20 -6.05 24.45
CA SER A 109 -1.09 -4.90 24.59
C SER A 109 -0.68 -4.04 25.79
N GLU A 110 -0.51 -4.66 26.96
CA GLU A 110 -0.08 -3.96 28.17
C GLU A 110 1.29 -3.28 28.01
N ALA A 111 2.24 -3.95 27.35
CA ALA A 111 3.57 -3.40 27.09
C ALA A 111 3.54 -2.17 26.17
N LEU A 112 2.69 -2.20 25.13
CA LEU A 112 2.52 -1.07 24.21
C LEU A 112 1.85 0.10 24.92
N ASP A 113 0.80 -0.16 25.71
CA ASP A 113 0.12 0.87 26.51
C ASP A 113 1.06 1.54 27.51
N GLN A 114 1.90 0.76 28.21
CA GLN A 114 2.86 1.29 29.19
C GLN A 114 4.01 2.07 28.57
N SER A 115 4.44 1.71 27.36
CA SER A 115 5.55 2.37 26.67
C SER A 115 5.11 3.57 25.82
N GLY A 116 3.82 3.66 25.49
CA GLY A 116 3.29 4.63 24.53
C GLY A 116 3.67 4.32 23.07
N ILE A 117 4.25 3.15 22.80
CA ILE A 117 4.62 2.72 21.45
C ILE A 117 3.33 2.27 20.74
N THR A 118 3.05 2.84 19.58
CA THR A 118 1.90 2.39 18.79
C THR A 118 2.14 1.00 18.20
N ALA A 119 1.07 0.25 17.98
CA ALA A 119 1.17 -1.08 17.36
C ALA A 119 1.85 -1.05 15.98
N ARG A 120 1.60 0.00 15.18
CA ARG A 120 2.25 0.20 13.88
C ARG A 120 3.77 0.38 14.04
N GLU A 121 4.20 1.27 14.93
CA GLU A 121 5.63 1.49 15.21
C GLU A 121 6.30 0.19 15.68
N PHE A 122 5.65 -0.56 16.58
CA PHE A 122 6.17 -1.84 17.06
C PHE A 122 6.46 -2.82 15.92
N TRP A 123 5.54 -2.97 14.95
CA TRP A 123 5.73 -3.88 13.82
C TRP A 123 6.68 -3.36 12.76
N GLU A 124 6.68 -2.06 12.46
CA GLU A 124 7.64 -1.43 11.54
C GLU A 124 9.08 -1.64 12.04
N VAL A 125 9.31 -1.43 13.34
CA VAL A 125 10.61 -1.66 13.97
C VAL A 125 10.92 -3.15 14.10
N SER A 126 9.93 -3.99 14.41
CA SER A 126 10.11 -5.44 14.45
C SER A 126 10.51 -6.03 13.09
N ALA A 127 9.93 -5.54 12.00
CA ALA A 127 10.33 -5.90 10.64
C ALA A 127 11.78 -5.50 10.35
N ALA A 128 12.29 -4.50 11.07
CA ALA A 128 13.66 -4.08 10.92
C ALA A 128 14.69 -5.07 11.50
N SER A 129 14.32 -5.76 12.57
CA SER A 129 15.19 -6.66 13.33
C SER A 129 14.91 -8.14 13.14
N SER A 130 13.74 -8.53 12.61
CA SER A 130 13.36 -9.93 12.41
C SER A 130 13.31 -10.31 10.93
N PRO A 131 14.04 -11.36 10.50
CA PRO A 131 14.00 -11.83 9.11
C PRO A 131 12.66 -12.49 8.71
N MET A 132 11.79 -12.79 9.69
CA MET A 132 10.49 -13.43 9.45
C MET A 132 9.36 -12.44 9.17
N LEU A 133 9.63 -11.13 9.26
CA LEU A 133 8.66 -10.07 9.03
C LEU A 133 9.03 -9.26 7.77
N PRO A 134 8.05 -8.90 6.92
CA PRO A 134 8.33 -8.22 5.66
C PRO A 134 8.68 -6.74 5.88
N ARG A 135 9.70 -6.25 5.17
CA ARG A 135 10.03 -4.80 5.07
C ARG A 135 9.61 -4.15 3.76
N ALA A 136 9.26 -4.94 2.74
CA ALA A 136 9.13 -4.47 1.36
C ALA A 136 8.09 -3.34 1.16
N TYR A 137 7.04 -3.36 1.99
CA TYR A 137 5.92 -2.40 2.03
C TYR A 137 5.69 -1.96 3.48
N LEU A 138 6.75 -1.83 4.26
CA LEU A 138 6.70 -1.01 5.47
C LEU A 138 7.81 0.01 5.27
N GLY A 139 7.45 1.10 4.59
CA GLY A 139 8.36 2.19 4.28
C GLY A 139 9.19 2.54 5.51
N PRO A 140 10.54 2.65 5.38
CA PRO A 140 11.39 2.97 6.51
C PRO A 140 11.11 4.41 6.93
N ARG A 141 10.23 4.60 7.91
CA ARG A 141 10.22 5.84 8.69
C ARG A 141 11.54 5.89 9.45
N GLN A 142 12.06 7.10 9.70
CA GLN A 142 13.21 7.24 10.59
C GLN A 142 12.80 6.73 11.96
N VAL A 143 13.26 5.54 12.33
CA VAL A 143 13.04 4.95 13.64
C VAL A 143 14.03 5.60 14.60
N PRO A 144 13.57 6.33 15.63
CA PRO A 144 14.45 6.81 16.68
C PRO A 144 15.25 5.66 17.30
N ALA A 145 16.55 5.85 17.56
CA ALA A 145 17.42 4.77 18.02
C ALA A 145 16.98 4.17 19.37
N ASP A 146 16.35 4.97 20.22
CA ASP A 146 15.74 4.59 21.49
C ASP A 146 14.49 3.71 21.30
N LEU A 147 13.69 3.95 20.25
CA LEU A 147 12.52 3.14 19.92
C LEU A 147 12.94 1.70 19.53
N ALA A 148 14.01 1.56 18.74
CA ALA A 148 14.53 0.24 18.36
C ALA A 148 14.94 -0.62 19.57
N GLY A 149 15.61 0.00 20.56
CA GLY A 149 15.99 -0.68 21.81
C GLY A 149 14.78 -1.15 22.62
N GLN A 150 13.77 -0.28 22.77
CA GLN A 150 12.53 -0.59 23.50
C GLN A 150 11.76 -1.75 22.84
N VAL A 151 11.55 -1.68 21.52
CA VAL A 151 10.86 -2.74 20.77
C VAL A 151 11.60 -4.06 20.90
N ASN A 152 12.91 -4.09 20.70
CA ASN A 152 13.70 -5.32 20.85
C ASN A 152 13.64 -5.89 22.28
N GLY A 153 13.58 -5.02 23.30
CA GLY A 153 13.37 -5.41 24.70
C GLY A 153 12.02 -6.09 24.93
N ILE A 154 10.93 -5.51 24.39
CA ILE A 154 9.59 -6.11 24.44
C ILE A 154 9.58 -7.47 23.73
N ARG A 155 10.10 -7.54 22.49
CA ARG A 155 10.16 -8.78 21.70
C ARG A 155 10.88 -9.91 22.44
N SER A 156 12.03 -9.60 23.03
CA SER A 156 12.86 -10.56 23.77
C SER A 156 12.16 -11.03 25.04
N ARG A 157 11.57 -10.10 25.81
CA ARG A 157 10.83 -10.40 27.05
C ARG A 157 9.62 -11.32 26.80
N LEU A 158 8.91 -11.10 25.70
CA LEU A 158 7.73 -11.90 25.32
C LEU A 158 8.09 -13.15 24.49
N GLY A 159 9.36 -13.37 24.18
CA GLY A 159 9.81 -14.55 23.43
C GLY A 159 9.25 -14.64 22.00
N LEU A 160 8.99 -13.50 21.35
CA LEU A 160 8.31 -13.47 20.04
C LEU A 160 9.10 -14.18 18.93
N ASP A 161 10.43 -14.16 19.00
CA ASP A 161 11.31 -14.83 18.03
C ASP A 161 11.40 -16.35 18.24
N THR A 162 10.85 -16.86 19.33
CA THR A 162 10.77 -18.30 19.65
C THR A 162 9.33 -18.76 19.89
N ALA A 163 8.35 -17.95 19.50
CA ALA A 163 6.96 -18.19 19.83
C ALA A 163 6.42 -19.49 19.18
N PRO A 164 5.49 -20.21 19.83
CA PRO A 164 5.04 -21.53 19.36
C PRO A 164 4.44 -21.55 17.95
N TRP A 165 3.85 -20.43 17.49
CA TRP A 165 3.26 -20.33 16.15
C TRP A 165 4.31 -20.26 15.03
N LEU A 166 5.57 -19.90 15.31
CA LEU A 166 6.60 -19.82 14.26
C LEU A 166 6.88 -21.17 13.59
N ARG A 167 6.50 -22.28 14.23
CA ARG A 167 6.57 -23.63 13.65
C ARG A 167 5.84 -23.74 12.31
N TYR A 168 4.76 -22.99 12.08
CA TYR A 168 3.99 -23.08 10.84
C TYR A 168 4.80 -22.59 9.64
N GLY A 169 5.79 -21.71 9.84
CA GLY A 169 6.68 -21.27 8.77
C GLY A 169 7.60 -22.37 8.24
N GLY A 170 7.82 -23.44 9.01
CA GLY A 170 8.58 -24.63 8.61
C GLY A 170 7.73 -25.78 8.09
N MET A 171 6.40 -25.65 8.04
CA MET A 171 5.48 -26.71 7.62
C MET A 171 5.06 -26.53 6.16
N ARG A 172 4.80 -27.66 5.47
CA ARG A 172 4.14 -27.61 4.16
C ARG A 172 2.66 -27.23 4.32
N PRO A 173 2.06 -26.51 3.36
CA PRO A 173 0.64 -26.14 3.40
C PRO A 173 -0.30 -27.31 3.75
N ASP A 174 -0.12 -28.47 3.13
CA ASP A 174 -0.99 -29.63 3.36
C ASP A 174 -0.86 -30.19 4.80
N GLN A 175 0.32 -30.06 5.41
CA GLN A 175 0.51 -30.45 6.81
C GLN A 175 -0.22 -29.50 7.76
N ILE A 176 -0.23 -28.20 7.44
CA ILE A 176 -0.95 -27.19 8.22
C ILE A 176 -2.46 -27.45 8.16
N ILE A 177 -3.01 -27.67 6.96
CA ILE A 177 -4.42 -27.97 6.78
C ILE A 177 -4.83 -29.28 7.47
N ALA A 178 -3.97 -30.30 7.43
CA ALA A 178 -4.25 -31.58 8.09
C ALA A 178 -4.33 -31.48 9.62
N GLU A 179 -3.67 -30.50 10.25
CA GLU A 179 -3.75 -30.31 11.71
C GLU A 179 -5.12 -29.80 12.17
N ASN A 180 -5.79 -28.99 11.34
CA ASN A 180 -7.13 -28.51 11.64
C ASN A 180 -7.89 -28.24 10.34
N PRO A 181 -8.93 -29.02 10.01
CA PRO A 181 -9.69 -28.88 8.77
C PRO A 181 -10.53 -27.59 8.70
N ALA A 182 -10.66 -26.84 9.81
CA ALA A 182 -11.25 -25.51 9.79
C ALA A 182 -10.28 -24.44 9.25
N SER A 183 -9.00 -24.77 9.05
CA SER A 183 -8.03 -23.90 8.41
C SER A 183 -8.34 -23.74 6.92
N LEU A 184 -8.01 -22.58 6.37
CA LEU A 184 -8.37 -22.21 5.02
C LEU A 184 -7.12 -21.88 4.20
N ARG A 185 -6.95 -22.53 3.06
CA ARG A 185 -5.92 -22.19 2.06
C ARG A 185 -6.54 -21.41 0.91
N VAL A 186 -5.83 -20.40 0.44
CA VAL A 186 -6.16 -19.57 -0.72
C VAL A 186 -4.92 -19.49 -1.61
N SER A 187 -5.04 -19.88 -2.88
CA SER A 187 -3.98 -19.69 -3.89
C SER A 187 -3.90 -18.22 -4.27
N PHE A 188 -2.71 -17.68 -4.56
CA PHE A 188 -2.60 -16.32 -5.09
C PHE A 188 -3.24 -16.16 -6.47
N ASP A 189 -3.31 -17.23 -7.27
CA ASP A 189 -4.03 -17.20 -8.56
C ASP A 189 -5.54 -16.96 -8.37
N ASP A 190 -6.09 -17.38 -7.22
CA ASP A 190 -7.50 -17.18 -6.89
C ASP A 190 -7.77 -15.82 -6.25
N ILE A 191 -6.75 -15.07 -5.83
CA ILE A 191 -6.91 -13.75 -5.21
C ILE A 191 -7.12 -12.70 -6.30
N LEU A 192 -8.26 -12.03 -6.23
CA LEU A 192 -8.57 -10.89 -7.09
C LEU A 192 -7.92 -9.61 -6.56
N TYR A 193 -8.04 -9.37 -5.25
CA TYR A 193 -7.37 -8.28 -4.54
C TYR A 193 -7.33 -8.52 -3.04
N VAL A 194 -6.43 -7.82 -2.37
CA VAL A 194 -6.34 -7.72 -0.90
C VAL A 194 -6.46 -6.25 -0.53
N ARG A 195 -7.34 -5.89 0.40
CA ARG A 195 -7.49 -4.49 0.87
C ARG A 195 -7.63 -4.40 2.37
N GLY A 196 -7.25 -3.25 2.93
CA GLY A 196 -7.63 -2.88 4.29
C GLY A 196 -9.01 -2.25 4.35
N GLU A 197 -9.65 -2.36 5.51
CA GLU A 197 -10.81 -1.54 5.88
C GLU A 197 -10.60 -1.05 7.32
N ASP A 198 -10.79 0.25 7.53
CA ASP A 198 -10.76 0.85 8.87
C ASP A 198 -12.11 0.62 9.55
N LEU A 199 -12.08 0.17 10.81
CA LEU A 199 -13.29 0.06 11.62
C LEU A 199 -13.62 1.42 12.24
N VAL A 200 -14.79 1.95 11.92
CA VAL A 200 -15.27 3.26 12.40
C VAL A 200 -15.67 3.26 13.88
N ASP A 201 -15.81 2.10 14.54
CA ASP A 201 -16.37 2.04 15.90
C ASP A 201 -15.41 1.43 16.94
N ASP A 202 -14.89 2.34 17.78
CA ASP A 202 -14.52 2.24 19.19
C ASP A 202 -13.52 1.16 19.71
N ARG A 203 -12.32 1.66 20.08
CA ARG A 203 -11.50 1.26 21.24
C ARG A 203 -10.84 -0.14 21.26
N GLY A 204 -10.61 -0.76 20.10
CA GLY A 204 -9.97 -2.09 20.03
C GLY A 204 -8.62 -2.20 19.31
N GLY A 205 -8.25 -1.26 18.43
CA GLY A 205 -7.01 -1.36 17.65
C GLY A 205 -6.92 -2.61 16.74
N GLU A 206 -8.06 -3.07 16.21
CA GLU A 206 -8.15 -4.15 15.22
C GLU A 206 -8.44 -3.58 13.83
N ASP A 207 -7.59 -3.90 12.86
CA ASP A 207 -7.82 -3.53 11.45
C ASP A 207 -8.43 -4.73 10.70
N LEU A 208 -9.21 -4.47 9.65
CA LEU A 208 -9.75 -5.52 8.80
C LEU A 208 -8.85 -5.76 7.58
N LEU A 209 -8.44 -7.02 7.41
CA LEU A 209 -7.85 -7.52 6.18
C LEU A 209 -8.94 -8.20 5.35
N VAL A 210 -9.23 -7.63 4.19
CA VAL A 210 -10.19 -8.17 3.23
C VAL A 210 -9.45 -8.86 2.11
N VAL A 211 -9.75 -10.14 1.89
CA VAL A 211 -9.18 -10.94 0.80
C VAL A 211 -10.33 -11.36 -0.11
N ARG A 212 -10.41 -10.73 -1.28
CA ARG A 212 -11.39 -11.09 -2.30
C ARG A 212 -10.79 -12.16 -3.21
N THR A 213 -11.49 -13.28 -3.33
CA THR A 213 -11.13 -14.37 -4.23
C THR A 213 -12.15 -14.52 -5.36
N THR A 214 -11.85 -15.37 -6.32
CA THR A 214 -12.77 -15.82 -7.37
C THR A 214 -14.06 -16.45 -6.83
N HIS A 215 -14.07 -16.95 -5.59
CA HIS A 215 -15.20 -17.72 -5.06
C HIS A 215 -15.90 -17.05 -3.88
N ARG A 216 -15.19 -16.24 -3.09
CA ARG A 216 -15.70 -15.64 -1.85
C ARG A 216 -14.88 -14.42 -1.42
N GLU A 217 -15.39 -13.71 -0.43
CA GLU A 217 -14.64 -12.69 0.31
C GLU A 217 -14.41 -13.13 1.73
N GLU A 218 -13.17 -13.04 2.16
CA GLU A 218 -12.77 -13.24 3.54
C GLU A 218 -12.54 -11.88 4.19
N ARG A 219 -13.07 -11.71 5.40
CA ARG A 219 -12.78 -10.55 6.27
C ARG A 219 -12.19 -11.07 7.57
N TRP A 220 -10.91 -10.81 7.78
CA TRP A 220 -10.21 -11.21 9.00
C TRP A 220 -9.82 -9.98 9.80
N ARG A 221 -10.14 -10.00 11.09
CA ARG A 221 -9.68 -8.97 12.03
C ARG A 221 -8.25 -9.29 12.40
N VAL A 222 -7.36 -8.31 12.37
CA VAL A 222 -5.98 -8.49 12.79
C VAL A 222 -5.67 -7.47 13.87
N ALA A 223 -5.45 -7.96 15.08
CA ALA A 223 -5.26 -7.13 16.26
C ALA A 223 -3.81 -6.66 16.40
N LEU A 224 -3.62 -5.66 17.28
CA LEU A 224 -2.31 -5.15 17.70
C LEU A 224 -1.42 -4.81 16.51
N GLY A 225 -1.97 -4.22 15.45
CA GLY A 225 -1.21 -3.78 14.27
C GLY A 225 -0.60 -4.90 13.43
N GLY A 226 -0.91 -6.19 13.69
CA GLY A 226 -0.46 -7.30 12.85
C GLY A 226 -0.96 -7.20 11.40
N PHE A 227 -1.97 -6.36 11.16
CA PHE A 227 -2.48 -6.01 9.85
C PHE A 227 -1.41 -5.46 8.91
N TYR A 228 -0.56 -4.54 9.38
CA TYR A 228 0.48 -3.90 8.57
C TYR A 228 1.47 -4.92 7.97
N PRO A 229 2.14 -5.78 8.75
CA PRO A 229 3.01 -6.80 8.18
C PRO A 229 2.24 -7.87 7.38
N ALA A 230 0.98 -8.20 7.71
CA ALA A 230 0.18 -9.11 6.90
C ALA A 230 -0.08 -8.55 5.49
N ARG A 231 -0.54 -7.30 5.41
CA ARG A 231 -0.80 -6.61 4.13
C ARG A 231 0.49 -6.46 3.33
N ALA A 232 1.57 -6.03 3.97
CA ALA A 232 2.87 -5.88 3.32
C ALA A 232 3.41 -7.20 2.75
N ALA A 233 3.29 -8.31 3.50
CA ALA A 233 3.67 -9.62 3.00
C ALA A 233 2.79 -10.05 1.81
N LEU A 234 1.47 -9.88 1.91
CA LEU A 234 0.56 -10.25 0.81
C LEU A 234 0.82 -9.44 -0.44
N PHE A 235 0.96 -8.12 -0.33
CA PHE A 235 1.25 -7.25 -1.46
C PHE A 235 2.55 -7.64 -2.15
N SER A 236 3.61 -7.90 -1.38
CA SER A 236 4.88 -8.37 -1.94
C SER A 236 4.77 -9.71 -2.64
N ARG A 237 4.06 -10.65 -2.03
CA ARG A 237 4.02 -12.02 -2.52
C ARG A 237 3.15 -12.13 -3.76
N ILE A 238 2.00 -11.44 -3.77
CA ILE A 238 1.13 -11.31 -4.95
C ILE A 238 1.84 -10.54 -6.05
N GLY A 239 2.51 -9.42 -5.73
CA GLY A 239 3.25 -8.63 -6.70
C GLY A 239 4.38 -9.42 -7.35
N LYS A 240 5.19 -10.15 -6.57
CA LYS A 240 6.19 -11.09 -7.10
C LYS A 240 5.57 -12.21 -7.94
N HIS A 241 4.51 -12.85 -7.47
CA HIS A 241 3.83 -13.95 -8.16
C HIS A 241 3.33 -13.54 -9.55
N HIS A 242 2.83 -12.31 -9.68
CA HIS A 242 2.40 -11.73 -10.95
C HIS A 242 3.51 -10.97 -11.71
N GLY A 243 4.76 -10.96 -11.21
CA GLY A 243 5.89 -10.28 -11.85
C GLY A 243 5.79 -8.74 -11.87
N LEU A 244 5.06 -8.14 -10.93
CA LEU A 244 4.79 -6.70 -10.87
C LEU A 244 5.93 -5.91 -10.21
N ASP A 245 6.55 -6.48 -9.17
CA ASP A 245 7.52 -5.79 -8.31
C ASP A 245 8.95 -5.79 -8.88
N VAL A 246 9.08 -5.39 -10.15
CA VAL A 246 10.37 -5.09 -10.78
C VAL A 246 10.64 -3.58 -10.73
N PRO A 247 11.89 -3.10 -10.79
CA PRO A 247 12.14 -1.66 -10.81
C PRO A 247 11.49 -0.94 -12.00
N GLY A 248 11.18 0.35 -11.84
CA GLY A 248 10.75 1.23 -12.93
C GLY A 248 9.27 1.18 -13.30
N GLU A 249 8.38 0.72 -12.42
CA GLU A 249 6.92 0.87 -12.62
C GLU A 249 6.58 2.37 -12.73
N GLN A 250 5.75 2.74 -13.70
CA GLN A 250 5.34 4.13 -13.95
C GLN A 250 3.82 4.24 -13.93
N ILE A 251 3.31 5.29 -13.29
CA ILE A 251 1.90 5.66 -13.41
C ILE A 251 1.70 6.26 -14.80
N VAL A 252 0.82 5.68 -15.61
CA VAL A 252 0.48 6.18 -16.94
C VAL A 252 -0.67 7.17 -16.87
N SER A 253 -1.70 6.90 -16.05
CA SER A 253 -2.88 7.73 -15.91
C SER A 253 -3.43 7.71 -14.49
N ILE A 254 -4.08 8.80 -14.08
CA ILE A 254 -4.71 8.97 -12.76
C ILE A 254 -6.14 9.44 -12.97
N VAL A 255 -7.12 8.63 -12.57
CA VAL A 255 -8.52 9.05 -12.52
C VAL A 255 -8.88 9.42 -11.08
N PRO A 256 -8.97 10.71 -10.74
CA PRO A 256 -9.22 11.14 -9.36
C PRO A 256 -10.69 11.02 -8.97
N ALA A 257 -10.97 11.15 -7.67
CA ALA A 257 -12.32 11.30 -7.11
C ALA A 257 -13.32 10.21 -7.56
N CYS A 258 -12.93 8.95 -7.43
CA CYS A 258 -13.79 7.79 -7.66
C CYS A 258 -14.33 7.28 -6.32
N PHE A 259 -15.64 7.35 -6.14
CA PHE A 259 -16.32 7.04 -4.88
C PHE A 259 -16.81 5.60 -4.87
N GLU A 260 -16.49 4.84 -3.82
CA GLU A 260 -17.21 3.60 -3.55
C GLU A 260 -18.62 3.95 -3.04
N PRO A 261 -19.70 3.50 -3.72
CA PRO A 261 -21.06 3.74 -3.26
C PRO A 261 -21.26 2.99 -1.94
N GLY A 262 -21.24 3.74 -0.83
CA GLY A 262 -21.46 3.18 0.50
C GLY A 262 -22.86 2.54 0.63
N PRO A 263 -23.04 1.58 1.56
CA PRO A 263 -24.39 1.20 1.96
C PRO A 263 -25.12 2.45 2.45
N LYS A 264 -26.40 2.63 2.10
CA LYS A 264 -27.22 3.80 2.47
C LYS A 264 -27.27 4.12 3.97
N GLU A 265 -26.77 3.22 4.81
CA GLU A 265 -26.87 3.20 6.26
C GLU A 265 -25.52 3.54 6.95
N PHE A 266 -24.43 3.74 6.20
CA PHE A 266 -23.12 4.11 6.74
C PHE A 266 -22.66 5.46 6.19
N ASP A 267 -22.14 6.30 7.09
CA ASP A 267 -21.73 7.69 6.82
C ASP A 267 -20.32 7.82 6.22
N PHE A 268 -19.61 6.72 5.93
CA PHE A 268 -18.26 6.79 5.37
C PHE A 268 -18.19 6.17 3.96
N GLN A 269 -17.51 6.90 3.06
CA GLN A 269 -17.26 6.48 1.68
C GLN A 269 -15.77 6.68 1.40
N TYR A 270 -15.11 5.67 0.84
CA TYR A 270 -13.74 5.83 0.37
C TYR A 270 -13.73 6.57 -0.96
N VAL A 271 -12.92 7.63 -1.01
CA VAL A 271 -12.64 8.39 -2.24
C VAL A 271 -11.28 7.94 -2.76
N PHE A 272 -11.30 7.13 -3.81
CA PHE A 272 -10.10 6.62 -4.44
C PHE A 272 -9.68 7.47 -5.64
N ASN A 273 -8.37 7.56 -5.82
CA ASN A 273 -7.75 7.84 -7.10
C ASN A 273 -7.40 6.50 -7.74
N LEU A 274 -7.86 6.28 -8.97
CA LEU A 274 -7.49 5.11 -9.76
C LEU A 274 -6.18 5.40 -10.48
N LEU A 275 -5.09 4.84 -9.99
CA LEU A 275 -3.79 4.97 -10.60
C LEU A 275 -3.58 3.78 -11.52
N PHE A 276 -3.59 4.05 -12.82
CA PHE A 276 -3.22 3.08 -13.83
C PHE A 276 -1.70 3.13 -13.98
N SER A 277 -0.99 2.08 -13.58
CA SER A 277 0.44 1.94 -13.87
C SER A 277 0.66 1.20 -15.18
N ASP A 278 1.91 1.01 -15.61
CA ASP A 278 2.21 0.12 -16.73
C ASP A 278 1.98 -1.38 -16.40
N ARG A 279 1.59 -1.73 -15.16
CA ARG A 279 1.58 -3.12 -14.65
C ARG A 279 0.35 -3.53 -13.85
N ARG A 280 -0.31 -2.60 -13.15
CA ARG A 280 -1.46 -2.86 -12.27
C ARG A 280 -2.37 -1.64 -12.17
N LEU A 281 -3.58 -1.90 -11.71
CA LEU A 281 -4.49 -0.85 -11.26
C LEU A 281 -4.29 -0.69 -9.75
N ILE A 282 -4.09 0.52 -9.28
CA ILE A 282 -3.97 0.85 -7.85
C ILE A 282 -5.13 1.76 -7.49
N LEU A 283 -5.79 1.44 -6.38
CA LEU A 283 -6.81 2.30 -5.77
C LEU A 283 -6.18 2.92 -4.53
N ALA A 284 -5.97 4.24 -4.60
CA ALA A 284 -5.25 4.97 -3.57
C ALA A 284 -6.03 6.19 -3.09
N VAL A 285 -6.17 6.34 -1.76
CA VAL A 285 -6.64 7.59 -1.18
C VAL A 285 -5.55 8.65 -1.26
N THR A 286 -5.94 9.92 -1.34
CA THR A 286 -5.01 11.04 -1.32
C THR A 286 -4.36 11.13 0.06
N PRO A 287 -3.02 11.09 0.17
CA PRO A 287 -2.34 11.21 1.46
C PRO A 287 -2.61 12.58 2.11
N GLY A 288 -2.80 12.60 3.44
CA GLY A 288 -3.02 13.81 4.21
C GLY A 288 -4.27 13.70 5.08
N SER A 289 -4.55 14.72 5.90
CA SER A 289 -5.85 14.78 6.58
C SER A 289 -6.97 15.12 5.59
N GLU A 290 -8.20 14.73 5.91
CA GLU A 290 -9.38 15.07 5.11
C GLU A 290 -9.45 16.58 4.82
N ASP A 291 -9.26 17.42 5.84
CA ASP A 291 -9.22 18.88 5.72
C ASP A 291 -8.11 19.38 4.80
N GLU A 292 -6.94 18.74 4.77
CA GLU A 292 -5.83 19.11 3.90
C GLU A 292 -6.15 18.80 2.44
N VAL A 293 -6.70 17.61 2.21
CA VAL A 293 -7.08 17.12 0.88
C VAL A 293 -8.21 17.98 0.30
N GLU A 294 -9.26 18.25 1.09
CA GLU A 294 -10.40 19.08 0.67
C GLU A 294 -9.96 20.50 0.32
N ARG A 295 -9.14 21.15 1.18
CA ARG A 295 -8.61 22.49 0.90
C ARG A 295 -7.76 22.54 -0.36
N ALA A 296 -6.92 21.54 -0.59
CA ALA A 296 -6.10 21.48 -1.79
C ALA A 296 -6.96 21.31 -3.05
N TRP A 297 -8.01 20.49 -2.96
CA TRP A 297 -8.98 20.27 -4.02
C TRP A 297 -9.75 21.55 -4.35
N ASP A 298 -10.33 22.20 -3.36
CA ASP A 298 -11.11 23.43 -3.53
C ASP A 298 -10.28 24.55 -4.16
N HIS A 299 -9.05 24.74 -3.65
CA HIS A 299 -8.13 25.73 -4.20
C HIS A 299 -7.79 25.44 -5.67
N TYR A 300 -7.57 24.17 -6.02
CA TYR A 300 -7.31 23.76 -7.39
C TYR A 300 -8.53 24.03 -8.30
N MET A 301 -9.72 23.62 -7.87
CA MET A 301 -10.98 23.81 -8.60
C MET A 301 -11.28 25.29 -8.84
N GLU A 302 -11.05 26.16 -7.85
CA GLU A 302 -11.18 27.60 -8.01
C GLU A 302 -10.21 28.15 -9.06
N ALA A 303 -8.94 27.69 -9.02
CA ALA A 303 -7.90 28.13 -9.94
C ALA A 303 -8.21 27.75 -11.40
N ILE A 304 -8.57 26.50 -11.68
CA ILE A 304 -8.93 26.08 -13.04
C ILE A 304 -10.23 26.72 -13.51
N GLY A 305 -11.19 26.96 -12.61
CA GLY A 305 -12.41 27.72 -12.90
C GLY A 305 -12.13 29.16 -13.33
N LYS A 306 -11.17 29.84 -12.68
CA LYS A 306 -10.70 31.18 -13.10
C LYS A 306 -10.05 31.12 -14.49
N LYS A 307 -9.17 30.14 -14.74
CA LYS A 307 -8.50 29.95 -16.05
C LYS A 307 -9.51 29.68 -17.17
N ALA A 308 -10.51 28.83 -16.93
CA ALA A 308 -11.58 28.53 -17.90
C ALA A 308 -12.39 29.78 -18.28
N ARG A 309 -12.80 30.58 -17.27
CA ARG A 309 -13.50 31.86 -17.50
C ARG A 309 -12.66 32.85 -18.30
N GLN A 310 -11.36 32.94 -18.02
CA GLN A 310 -10.44 33.81 -18.78
C GLN A 310 -10.33 33.38 -20.25
N LYS A 311 -10.39 32.07 -20.53
CA LYS A 311 -10.40 31.51 -21.90
C LYS A 311 -11.77 31.55 -22.57
N GLY A 312 -12.83 31.94 -21.86
CA GLY A 312 -14.20 32.00 -22.39
C GLY A 312 -14.81 30.63 -22.71
N ILE A 313 -14.32 29.55 -22.10
CA ILE A 313 -14.81 28.18 -22.29
C ILE A 313 -15.40 27.62 -20.99
N SER A 314 -16.18 26.55 -21.10
CA SER A 314 -16.71 25.86 -19.91
C SER A 314 -15.59 25.15 -19.14
N LEU A 315 -15.81 24.86 -17.87
CA LEU A 315 -14.84 24.15 -17.04
C LEU A 315 -14.58 22.73 -17.58
N GLU A 316 -15.63 22.08 -18.08
CA GLU A 316 -15.56 20.76 -18.70
C GLU A 316 -14.71 20.77 -19.97
N ALA A 317 -14.91 21.77 -20.83
CA ALA A 317 -14.11 21.95 -22.03
C ALA A 317 -12.65 22.27 -21.70
N TYR A 318 -12.42 23.04 -20.62
CA TYR A 318 -11.07 23.35 -20.13
C TYR A 318 -10.36 22.09 -19.64
N ALA A 319 -10.99 21.32 -18.75
CA ALA A 319 -10.39 20.11 -18.17
C ALA A 319 -10.13 19.01 -19.21
N ALA A 320 -10.97 18.92 -20.25
CA ALA A 320 -10.80 17.93 -21.31
C ALA A 320 -9.64 18.21 -22.28
N GLY A 321 -9.13 19.46 -22.34
CA GLY A 321 -8.13 19.90 -23.31
C GLY A 321 -6.77 20.29 -22.73
N GLU A 322 -6.64 20.36 -21.40
CA GLU A 322 -5.40 20.76 -20.73
C GLU A 322 -4.70 19.57 -20.07
N GLU A 323 -3.38 19.61 -20.07
CA GLU A 323 -2.55 18.72 -19.29
C GLU A 323 -2.69 19.18 -17.81
N LEU A 324 -3.51 18.48 -17.03
CA LEU A 324 -3.79 18.77 -15.60
C LEU A 324 -2.57 18.43 -14.70
N ALA A 325 -1.39 18.85 -15.13
CA ALA A 325 -0.09 18.53 -14.54
C ALA A 325 0.13 19.22 -13.19
N ASP A 326 -0.58 20.31 -12.91
CA ASP A 326 -0.55 21.04 -11.64
C ASP A 326 -1.60 20.57 -10.63
N ALA A 327 -2.39 19.53 -10.97
CA ALA A 327 -3.42 19.01 -10.08
C ALA A 327 -2.82 18.32 -8.84
N PRO A 328 -3.46 18.42 -7.66
CA PRO A 328 -2.89 17.90 -6.41
C PRO A 328 -2.61 16.39 -6.47
N TRP A 329 -3.48 15.61 -7.12
CA TRP A 329 -3.30 14.16 -7.28
C TRP A 329 -2.12 13.77 -8.18
N GLN A 330 -1.51 14.70 -8.94
CA GLN A 330 -0.30 14.38 -9.71
C GLN A 330 0.89 14.05 -8.80
N GLU A 331 0.82 14.36 -7.51
CA GLU A 331 1.84 13.99 -6.53
C GLU A 331 2.13 12.47 -6.49
N PHE A 332 1.16 11.62 -6.86
CA PHE A 332 1.36 10.17 -6.89
C PHE A 332 2.48 9.77 -7.85
N ARG A 333 2.71 10.54 -8.93
CA ARG A 333 3.80 10.31 -9.89
C ARG A 333 5.19 10.50 -9.28
N ASN A 334 5.28 11.23 -8.17
CA ASN A 334 6.54 11.51 -7.46
C ASN A 334 6.83 10.51 -6.34
N ARG A 335 5.98 9.50 -6.15
CA ARG A 335 6.11 8.47 -5.12
C ARG A 335 6.37 7.12 -5.78
N SER A 336 7.14 6.28 -5.11
CA SER A 336 7.21 4.87 -5.49
C SER A 336 5.86 4.19 -5.22
N ILE A 337 5.55 3.13 -5.97
CA ILE A 337 4.30 2.40 -5.76
C ILE A 337 4.20 1.81 -4.35
N HIS A 338 5.34 1.46 -3.74
CA HIS A 338 5.37 0.97 -2.37
C HIS A 338 4.96 2.06 -1.38
N GLU A 339 5.47 3.28 -1.53
CA GLU A 339 5.04 4.43 -0.71
C GLU A 339 3.57 4.75 -0.89
N VAL A 340 3.02 4.59 -2.10
CA VAL A 340 1.58 4.77 -2.35
C VAL A 340 0.75 3.72 -1.61
N LEU A 341 1.12 2.44 -1.70
CA LEU A 341 0.41 1.35 -1.03
C LEU A 341 0.53 1.38 0.51
N ASP A 342 1.59 1.99 1.04
CA ASP A 342 1.85 2.12 2.50
C ASP A 342 1.30 3.39 3.13
N ALA A 343 0.99 4.38 2.29
CA ALA A 343 0.48 5.68 2.72
C ALA A 343 -0.78 5.54 3.56
N ASP A 344 -1.64 4.59 3.22
CA ASP A 344 -2.90 4.35 3.91
C ASP A 344 -3.21 2.86 4.08
N GLY A 345 -3.96 2.53 5.13
CA GLY A 345 -4.52 1.21 5.43
C GLY A 345 -5.31 0.59 4.28
N VAL A 346 -6.11 1.44 3.62
CA VAL A 346 -7.13 1.00 2.66
C VAL A 346 -6.62 0.87 1.24
N ASN A 347 -5.44 1.42 0.94
CA ASN A 347 -4.86 1.38 -0.40
C ASN A 347 -4.59 -0.06 -0.86
N TYR A 348 -4.93 -0.36 -2.10
CA TYR A 348 -4.76 -1.69 -2.67
C TYR A 348 -4.52 -1.67 -4.17
N PHE A 349 -4.15 -2.82 -4.73
CA PHE A 349 -3.98 -2.98 -6.16
C PHE A 349 -4.66 -4.23 -6.70
N ILE A 350 -4.91 -4.21 -8.00
CA ILE A 350 -5.45 -5.32 -8.78
C ILE A 350 -4.47 -5.60 -9.94
N PRO A 351 -3.90 -6.81 -10.02
CA PRO A 351 -3.10 -7.23 -11.16
C PRO A 351 -3.94 -7.25 -12.45
N TYR A 352 -3.38 -6.79 -13.57
CA TYR A 352 -4.09 -6.81 -14.85
C TYR A 352 -4.63 -8.18 -15.30
N PRO A 353 -3.95 -9.32 -15.06
CA PRO A 353 -4.53 -10.62 -15.36
C PRO A 353 -5.89 -10.91 -14.66
N GLN A 354 -6.16 -10.22 -13.55
CA GLN A 354 -7.42 -10.34 -12.80
C GLN A 354 -8.53 -9.42 -13.34
N ILE A 355 -8.19 -8.42 -14.17
CA ILE A 355 -9.15 -7.47 -14.74
C ILE A 355 -9.70 -8.01 -16.06
N ARG A 356 -11.03 -8.14 -16.15
CA ARG A 356 -11.76 -8.50 -17.37
C ARG A 356 -12.16 -7.29 -18.20
N GLY A 357 -12.31 -6.13 -17.56
CA GLY A 357 -12.41 -4.84 -18.24
C GLY A 357 -12.75 -3.70 -17.31
N VAL A 358 -12.50 -2.49 -17.78
CA VAL A 358 -12.88 -1.24 -17.11
C VAL A 358 -13.86 -0.51 -18.03
N ALA A 359 -15.04 -0.19 -17.53
CA ALA A 359 -16.06 0.50 -18.31
C ALA A 359 -16.44 1.82 -17.65
N TYR A 360 -16.42 2.91 -18.38
CA TYR A 360 -17.00 4.18 -17.97
C TYR A 360 -18.34 4.41 -18.65
N LYS A 361 -19.32 4.81 -17.85
CA LYS A 361 -20.63 5.24 -18.30
C LYS A 361 -20.87 6.67 -17.84
N GLY A 362 -20.99 7.60 -18.78
CA GLY A 362 -21.35 8.98 -18.48
C GLY A 362 -22.83 9.16 -18.08
N GLY A 363 -23.26 10.42 -18.01
CA GLY A 363 -24.64 10.81 -17.72
C GLY A 363 -24.80 11.46 -16.36
N ARG A 364 -26.01 11.39 -15.77
CA ARG A 364 -26.35 12.08 -14.52
C ARG A 364 -25.58 11.55 -13.31
N ASN A 365 -25.32 10.25 -13.28
CA ASN A 365 -24.53 9.57 -12.26
C ASN A 365 -23.41 8.79 -12.97
N PRO A 366 -22.30 9.44 -13.31
CA PRO A 366 -21.20 8.79 -13.99
C PRO A 366 -20.62 7.67 -13.13
N ALA A 367 -20.27 6.56 -13.75
CA ALA A 367 -19.74 5.40 -13.06
C ALA A 367 -18.59 4.74 -13.81
N ILE A 368 -17.65 4.18 -13.06
CA ILE A 368 -16.59 3.30 -13.52
C ILE A 368 -16.83 1.91 -12.93
N THR A 369 -16.98 0.93 -13.81
CA THR A 369 -17.10 -0.48 -13.45
C THR A 369 -15.79 -1.20 -13.73
N ILE A 370 -15.13 -1.76 -12.71
CA ILE A 370 -13.97 -2.65 -12.86
C ILE A 370 -14.46 -4.09 -12.77
N SER A 371 -14.59 -4.75 -13.91
CA SER A 371 -15.03 -6.14 -14.02
C SER A 371 -13.88 -7.10 -13.76
N LEU A 372 -14.08 -8.03 -12.83
CA LEU A 372 -13.17 -9.13 -12.48
C LEU A 372 -13.82 -10.48 -12.85
N ALA A 373 -13.17 -11.61 -12.54
CA ALA A 373 -13.67 -12.93 -12.94
C ALA A 373 -15.04 -13.30 -12.33
N SER A 374 -15.32 -12.91 -11.10
CA SER A 374 -16.55 -13.25 -10.36
C SER A 374 -17.16 -12.08 -9.59
N HIS A 375 -16.62 -10.89 -9.76
CA HIS A 375 -16.99 -9.69 -9.04
C HIS A 375 -16.82 -8.47 -9.94
N ALA A 376 -17.54 -7.39 -9.65
CA ALA A 376 -17.33 -6.10 -10.28
C ALA A 376 -17.31 -5.04 -9.19
N LEU A 377 -16.32 -4.15 -9.25
CA LEU A 377 -16.26 -2.96 -8.42
C LEU A 377 -16.97 -1.84 -9.17
N GLU A 378 -17.98 -1.25 -8.54
CA GLU A 378 -18.70 -0.10 -9.08
C GLU A 378 -18.27 1.15 -8.32
N LEU A 379 -17.77 2.14 -9.05
CA LEU A 379 -17.32 3.41 -8.49
C LEU A 379 -18.11 4.54 -9.14
N GLN A 380 -18.65 5.46 -8.36
CA GLN A 380 -19.14 6.73 -8.92
C GLN A 380 -17.93 7.57 -9.33
N ALA A 381 -17.99 8.20 -10.49
CA ALA A 381 -16.85 8.93 -11.05
C ALA A 381 -17.14 10.42 -11.16
N ASP A 382 -16.11 11.24 -11.01
CA ASP A 382 -16.17 12.66 -11.33
C ASP A 382 -16.23 12.83 -12.87
N PRO A 383 -17.34 13.40 -13.42
CA PRO A 383 -17.51 13.55 -14.87
C PRO A 383 -16.50 14.53 -15.50
N LEU A 384 -15.89 15.41 -14.70
CA LEU A 384 -14.94 16.40 -15.18
C LEU A 384 -13.61 15.76 -15.61
N PHE A 385 -13.20 14.70 -14.91
CA PHE A 385 -11.91 14.08 -15.07
C PHE A 385 -12.03 12.73 -15.80
N ALA A 386 -12.86 11.82 -15.30
CA ALA A 386 -12.85 10.41 -15.70
C ALA A 386 -12.74 10.12 -17.21
N PRO A 387 -13.53 10.74 -18.12
CA PRO A 387 -13.43 10.44 -19.55
C PRO A 387 -12.06 10.73 -20.17
N GLY A 388 -11.37 11.79 -19.73
CA GLY A 388 -10.09 12.21 -20.30
C GLY A 388 -8.96 11.28 -19.87
N GLN A 389 -8.82 11.08 -18.56
CA GLN A 389 -7.77 10.22 -18.02
C GLN A 389 -8.00 8.73 -18.35
N LEU A 390 -9.25 8.29 -18.50
CA LEU A 390 -9.51 6.93 -19.01
C LEU A 390 -9.15 6.77 -20.49
N ARG A 391 -9.27 7.82 -21.33
CA ARG A 391 -8.80 7.76 -22.72
C ARG A 391 -7.28 7.64 -22.79
N GLU A 392 -6.56 8.37 -21.94
CA GLU A 392 -5.11 8.22 -21.78
C GLU A 392 -4.74 6.80 -21.34
N ALA A 393 -5.39 6.27 -20.29
CA ALA A 393 -5.18 4.89 -19.84
C ALA A 393 -5.50 3.86 -20.94
N GLN A 394 -6.58 4.07 -21.70
CA GLN A 394 -6.99 3.18 -22.81
C GLN A 394 -5.93 3.12 -23.91
N GLN A 395 -5.30 4.26 -24.23
CA GLN A 395 -4.24 4.35 -25.22
C GLN A 395 -2.94 3.69 -24.73
N GLU A 396 -2.47 4.07 -23.54
CA GLU A 396 -1.21 3.58 -22.98
C GLU A 396 -1.24 2.09 -22.59
N LEU A 397 -2.42 1.57 -22.23
CA LEU A 397 -2.62 0.19 -21.79
C LEU A 397 -3.29 -0.70 -22.84
N ALA A 398 -3.29 -0.27 -24.10
CA ALA A 398 -3.83 -1.05 -25.20
C ALA A 398 -3.26 -2.47 -25.21
N GLY A 399 -4.13 -3.49 -25.17
CA GLY A 399 -3.75 -4.90 -25.13
C GLY A 399 -3.39 -5.45 -23.74
N LYS A 400 -3.27 -4.61 -22.70
CA LYS A 400 -3.08 -5.05 -21.30
C LYS A 400 -4.39 -5.10 -20.53
N VAL A 401 -5.21 -4.05 -20.65
CA VAL A 401 -6.52 -3.95 -19.99
C VAL A 401 -7.53 -3.40 -20.99
N PRO A 402 -8.67 -4.06 -21.21
CA PRO A 402 -9.71 -3.49 -22.06
C PRO A 402 -10.44 -2.39 -21.28
N ILE A 403 -10.36 -1.17 -21.82
CA ILE A 403 -11.05 0.01 -21.27
C ILE A 403 -12.09 0.47 -22.30
N THR A 404 -13.33 0.65 -21.86
CA THR A 404 -14.45 1.10 -22.70
C THR A 404 -15.04 2.38 -22.12
N ILE A 405 -15.28 3.37 -22.95
CA ILE A 405 -15.80 4.69 -22.52
C ILE A 405 -17.04 4.96 -23.37
N ALA A 406 -18.21 4.98 -22.73
CA ALA A 406 -19.52 5.09 -23.36
C ALA A 406 -20.15 6.48 -23.21
#